data_AF-A0A6A8LXG4-F1
#
_entry.id   AF-A0A6A8LXG4-F1
#
_cell.length_a   1.000
_cell.length_b   1.000
_cell.length_c   1.000
_cell.angle_alpha   90.00
_cell.angle_beta   90.00
_cell.angle_gamma   90.00
#
_symmetry.space_group_name_H-M   'P 1'
#
loop_
_entity.id
_entity.type
_entity.pdbx_description
1 polymer ?
#
loop_
_entity_poly.entity_id
_entity_poly.type
_entity_poly.pdbx_seq_one_letter_code
_entity_poly.pdbx_strand_id
1 'polypeptide(L)'
;TAKSLGITDAKIYSANGLTAKYLGDERYPNTDENAENEFSVRDMAIISQKLIKEYPEILETTKLTKIDFNDNGEITTVNNANELL
;
A
#
# COMPACT_ATOMS: atom_id res chain seq x y z
N THR A 1 -11.12 8.99 5.24
CA THR A 1 -10.59 7.90 6.11
C THR A 1 -11.24 6.58 5.70
N ALA A 2 -10.72 5.41 6.08
CA ALA A 2 -11.40 4.14 5.78
C ALA A 2 -12.88 4.15 6.26
N LYS A 3 -13.13 4.69 7.46
CA LYS A 3 -14.47 4.88 8.03
C LYS A 3 -15.40 5.72 7.14
N SER A 4 -14.89 6.78 6.49
CA SER A 4 -15.72 7.60 5.58
C SER A 4 -16.08 6.89 4.28
N LEU A 5 -15.41 5.79 3.95
CA LEU A 5 -15.73 4.89 2.84
C LEU A 5 -16.67 3.75 3.26
N GLY A 6 -17.11 3.72 4.52
CA GLY A 6 -17.94 2.65 5.08
C GLY A 6 -17.16 1.41 5.55
N ILE A 7 -15.84 1.49 5.60
CA ILE A 7 -14.96 0.41 6.06
C ILE A 7 -14.74 0.57 7.57
N THR A 8 -15.31 -0.34 8.36
CA THR A 8 -15.35 -0.20 9.83
C THR A 8 -14.64 -1.31 10.59
N ASP A 9 -14.26 -2.39 9.91
CA ASP A 9 -13.61 -3.58 10.45
C ASP A 9 -12.11 -3.68 10.09
N ALA A 10 -11.62 -2.83 9.19
CA ALA A 10 -10.20 -2.79 8.85
C ALA A 10 -9.32 -2.48 10.07
N LYS A 11 -8.19 -3.19 10.17
CA LYS A 11 -7.11 -2.88 11.12
C LYS A 11 -5.95 -2.28 10.33
N ILE A 12 -5.49 -1.10 10.73
CA ILE A 12 -4.45 -0.35 10.02
C ILE A 12 -3.43 0.14 11.03
N TYR A 13 -2.22 -0.41 10.97
CA TYR A 13 -1.12 -0.13 11.89
C TYR A 13 0.06 0.58 11.19
N SER A 14 0.25 0.36 9.89
CA SER A 14 1.36 0.93 9.13
C SER A 14 0.91 1.40 7.75
N ALA A 15 1.67 2.31 7.14
CA ALA A 15 1.42 2.76 5.77
C ALA A 15 1.99 1.80 4.71
N ASN A 16 3.00 1.00 5.08
CA ASN A 16 3.72 0.10 4.17
C ASN A 16 3.21 -1.35 4.17
N GLY A 17 2.33 -1.72 5.13
CA GLY A 17 1.79 -3.06 5.24
C GLY A 17 2.71 -4.09 5.89
N LEU A 18 3.89 -3.71 6.39
CA LEU A 18 4.76 -4.61 7.13
C LEU A 18 4.13 -5.05 8.46
N THR A 19 4.40 -6.28 8.87
CA THR A 19 4.17 -6.77 10.23
C THR A 19 4.89 -5.87 11.23
N ALA A 20 4.21 -5.58 12.34
CA ALA A 20 4.68 -4.70 13.39
C ALA A 20 6.11 -4.98 13.88
N LYS A 21 6.50 -6.25 14.02
CA LYS A 21 7.84 -6.68 14.46
C LYS A 21 8.98 -6.19 13.56
N TYR A 22 8.71 -5.94 12.28
CA TYR A 22 9.71 -5.44 11.33
C TYR A 22 9.88 -3.92 11.39
N LEU A 23 9.04 -3.20 12.14
CA LEU A 23 9.09 -1.75 12.26
C LEU A 23 9.94 -1.27 13.45
N GLY A 24 10.34 -2.17 14.36
CA GLY A 24 11.11 -1.81 15.55
C GLY A 24 10.43 -0.70 16.36
N ASP A 25 11.18 0.36 16.65
CA ASP A 25 10.71 1.52 17.42
C ASP A 25 9.70 2.41 16.67
N GLU A 26 9.62 2.29 15.33
CA GLU A 26 8.68 3.05 14.49
C GLU A 26 7.28 2.42 14.43
N ARG A 27 7.07 1.32 15.16
CA ARG A 27 5.78 0.65 15.23
C ARG A 27 4.73 1.54 15.89
N TYR A 28 3.49 1.47 15.39
CA TYR A 28 2.35 2.16 16.00
C TYR A 28 2.23 1.80 17.51
N PRO A 29 2.07 2.78 18.41
CA PRO A 29 2.10 2.54 19.85
C PRO A 29 1.12 1.48 20.31
N ASN A 30 1.53 0.67 21.30
CA ASN A 30 0.70 -0.37 21.94
C ASN A 30 0.13 -1.43 20.97
N THR A 31 0.79 -1.65 19.84
CA THR A 31 0.42 -2.69 18.88
C THR A 31 1.02 -4.04 19.31
N ASP A 32 0.43 -5.17 18.91
CA ASP A 32 1.06 -6.49 19.04
C ASP A 32 2.26 -6.60 18.08
N GLU A 33 3.29 -7.39 18.39
CA GLU A 33 4.45 -7.52 17.50
C GLU A 33 4.11 -8.24 16.18
N ASN A 34 3.09 -9.10 16.20
CA ASN A 34 2.63 -9.85 15.03
C ASN A 34 1.44 -9.19 14.34
N ALA A 35 1.05 -7.96 14.72
CA ALA A 35 -0.05 -7.27 14.06
C ALA A 35 0.31 -6.89 12.62
N GLU A 36 -0.66 -7.03 11.73
CA GLU A 36 -0.59 -6.63 10.33
C GLU A 36 -1.81 -5.81 9.95
N ASN A 37 -1.70 -5.07 8.84
CA ASN A 37 -2.88 -4.43 8.27
C ASN A 37 -3.85 -5.52 7.78
N GLU A 38 -5.12 -5.42 8.16
CA GLU A 38 -6.16 -6.37 7.78
C GLU A 38 -7.30 -5.61 7.10
N PHE A 39 -7.70 -6.11 5.92
CA PHE A 39 -8.84 -5.62 5.14
C PHE A 39 -9.61 -6.81 4.58
N SER A 40 -10.93 -6.71 4.52
CA SER A 40 -11.72 -7.69 3.76
C SER A 40 -11.54 -7.47 2.25
N VAL A 41 -11.90 -8.47 1.45
CA VAL A 41 -11.94 -8.35 -0.03
C VAL A 41 -12.84 -7.19 -0.45
N ARG A 42 -13.94 -6.96 0.27
CA ARG A 42 -14.89 -5.87 0.00
C ARG A 42 -14.24 -4.51 0.24
N ASP A 43 -13.47 -4.36 1.30
CA ASP A 43 -12.81 -3.10 1.64
C ASP A 43 -11.80 -2.72 0.56
N MET A 44 -10.99 -3.69 0.13
CA MET A 44 -10.02 -3.47 -0.94
C MET A 44 -10.70 -3.13 -2.26
N ALA A 45 -11.83 -3.78 -2.60
CA ALA A 45 -12.60 -3.44 -3.79
C ALA A 45 -13.18 -2.01 -3.73
N ILE A 46 -13.62 -1.55 -2.56
CA ILE A 46 -14.11 -0.18 -2.37
C ILE A 46 -12.96 0.82 -2.52
N ILE A 47 -11.82 0.57 -1.87
CA ILE A 47 -10.63 1.43 -1.93
C ILE A 47 -10.14 1.55 -3.38
N SER A 48 -9.93 0.44 -4.08
CA SER A 48 -9.42 0.43 -5.46
C SER A 48 -10.35 1.18 -6.42
N GLN A 49 -11.67 0.95 -6.33
CA GLN A 49 -12.64 1.68 -7.17
C GLN A 49 -12.65 3.18 -6.89
N LYS A 50 -12.58 3.58 -5.61
CA LYS A 50 -12.52 4.99 -5.22
C LYS A 50 -11.24 5.66 -5.72
N LEU A 51 -10.10 4.99 -5.56
CA LEU A 51 -8.78 5.47 -5.97
C LEU A 51 -8.74 5.73 -7.48
N ILE A 52 -9.14 4.77 -8.31
CA ILE A 52 -9.18 4.94 -9.77
C ILE A 52 -10.15 6.04 -10.19
N LYS A 53 -11.30 6.15 -9.51
CA LYS A 53 -12.32 7.16 -9.84
C LYS A 53 -11.86 8.59 -9.52
N GLU A 54 -11.17 8.78 -8.40
CA GLU A 54 -10.77 10.13 -7.94
C GLU A 54 -9.39 10.54 -8.42
N TYR A 55 -8.48 9.59 -8.62
CA TYR A 55 -7.09 9.81 -9.02
C TYR A 55 -6.71 8.88 -10.19
N PRO A 56 -7.37 9.00 -11.35
CA PRO A 56 -7.13 8.12 -12.49
C PRO A 56 -5.67 8.15 -12.99
N GLU A 57 -4.93 9.23 -12.74
CA GLU A 57 -3.51 9.39 -13.08
C GLU A 57 -2.61 8.33 -12.42
N ILE A 58 -3.06 7.68 -11.35
CA ILE A 58 -2.30 6.57 -10.74
C ILE A 58 -2.00 5.44 -11.73
N LEU A 59 -2.89 5.24 -12.71
CA LEU A 59 -2.74 4.24 -13.76
C LEU A 59 -1.52 4.50 -14.65
N GLU A 60 -1.10 5.77 -14.79
CA GLU A 60 0.11 6.12 -15.53
C GLU A 60 1.37 5.57 -14.87
N THR A 61 1.38 5.49 -13.53
CA THR A 61 2.48 4.91 -12.77
C THR A 61 2.36 3.39 -12.68
N THR A 62 1.18 2.86 -12.35
CA THR A 62 1.02 1.41 -12.10
C THR A 62 1.13 0.56 -13.36
N LYS A 63 0.97 1.14 -14.56
CA LYS A 63 1.14 0.44 -15.85
C LYS A 63 2.59 0.33 -16.32
N LEU A 64 3.53 1.03 -15.69
CA LEU A 64 4.93 1.01 -16.10
C LEU A 64 5.49 -0.41 -15.89
N THR A 65 5.99 -1.04 -16.95
CA THR A 65 6.60 -2.38 -16.86
C THR A 65 8.01 -2.36 -16.27
N LYS A 66 8.68 -1.21 -16.37
CA LYS A 66 9.97 -0.92 -15.74
C LYS A 66 10.14 0.58 -15.53
N ILE A 67 10.96 0.96 -14.56
CA ILE A 67 11.33 2.35 -14.30
C ILE A 67 12.79 2.44 -13.84
N ASP A 68 13.50 3.47 -14.28
CA ASP A 68 14.82 3.81 -13.74
C ASP A 68 14.64 4.72 -12.52
N PHE A 69 15.02 4.21 -11.35
CA PHE A 69 14.92 4.91 -10.08
C PHE A 69 16.28 5.47 -9.68
N ASN A 70 16.32 6.74 -9.29
CA ASN A 70 17.54 7.38 -8.80
C ASN A 70 17.64 7.19 -7.28
N ASP A 71 18.55 6.32 -6.85
CA ASP A 71 18.94 6.15 -5.47
C ASP A 71 20.23 6.91 -5.20
N ASN A 72 20.09 8.17 -4.77
CA ASN A 72 21.21 9.02 -4.34
C ASN A 72 22.36 9.14 -5.37
N GLY A 73 22.02 9.19 -6.66
CA GLY A 73 22.96 9.33 -7.78
C GLY A 73 23.26 8.03 -8.52
N GLU A 74 22.86 6.88 -7.98
CA GLU A 74 22.91 5.59 -8.66
C GLU A 74 21.56 5.32 -9.33
N ILE A 75 21.59 4.88 -10.59
CA ILE A 75 20.37 4.49 -11.30
C ILE A 75 20.15 3.00 -11.13
N THR A 76 19.04 2.64 -10.49
CA THR A 76 18.55 1.26 -10.36
C THR A 76 17.32 1.07 -11.23
N THR A 77 17.38 0.15 -12.19
CA THR A 77 16.20 -0.26 -12.95
C THR A 77 15.33 -1.19 -12.10
N VAL A 78 14.10 -0.78 -11.83
CA VAL A 78 13.08 -1.56 -11.13
C VAL A 78 12.10 -2.13 -12.15
N ASN A 79 11.93 -3.45 -12.13
CA ASN A 79 10.92 -4.13 -12.95
C ASN A 79 9.60 -4.24 -12.18
N ASN A 80 8.48 -4.16 -12.89
CA ASN A 80 7.18 -4.34 -12.28
C ASN A 80 6.99 -5.80 -11.85
N ALA A 81 6.59 -6.02 -10.60
CA ALA A 81 6.32 -7.35 -10.05
C ALA A 81 4.91 -7.86 -10.38
N ASN A 82 4.05 -7.03 -10.97
CA ASN A 82 2.74 -7.46 -11.45
C ASN A 82 2.87 -8.23 -12.77
N GLU A 83 2.76 -9.55 -12.70
CA GLU A 83 2.89 -10.46 -13.85
C GLU A 83 1.71 -10.41 -14.84
N LEU A 84 0.68 -9.60 -14.57
CA LEU A 84 -0.49 -9.42 -15.46
C LEU A 84 -0.33 -8.22 -16.41
N LEU A 85 0.80 -7.53 -16.39
CA LEU A 85 1.12 -6.38 -17.26
C LEU A 85 1.83 -6.77 -18.56
#